data_AF-A0A8I2ZH41-F1
#
_entry.id   AF-A0A8I2ZH41-F1
#
_cell.length_a   1.000
_cell.length_b   1.000
_cell.length_c   1.000
_cell.angle_alpha   90.00
_cell.angle_beta   90.00
_cell.angle_gamma   90.00
#
_symmetry.space_group_name_H-M   'P 1'
#
loop_
_entity.id
_entity.type
_entity.pdbx_description
1 polymer ?
#
loop_
_entity_poly.entity_id
_entity_poly.type
_entity_poly.pdbx_seq_one_letter_code
_entity_poly.pdbx_strand_id
1 'polypeptide(L)'
;MPHPSFPPTLQKPGAPPSKRLKVGDTNTVDDPSSSTGRTARHLAKPTANTLTSDQHEILLRHRLSALTIHTLVSIPCAASPNVILQKACLATEINSHPLLPGEKALFSTLNAAATTIWPIALSTPTLAGHKAFLIAQNHPTGRSWLYIPRITPRDRTALGEESKHITSLIRRILRCAADLAALRHDGVTVRRALELSRSIAAGAWECDTHELQQVANIGPKKFEMLEAAGILTVRALADTEFYNIDRILKRNPPFGMNTVLLLKAFPRLLMKARFERWAANSDMPAIDALPEKVVRALAPGLRLAIVCVSVERGPRPESRRVFAGRRVAQGTVAPGASGAGDVEPGSRGELLFFHRVSTKCLMEADRDLVFPVAMTPGEAIFAWASCEEVVGTLVEMEVSAPEV
;
A
#
# COMPACT_ATOMS: atom_id res chain seq x y z
N MET A 1 -4.27 59.20 -34.81
CA MET A 1 -3.61 59.26 -36.14
C MET A 1 -2.13 58.93 -35.96
N PRO A 2 -1.46 58.26 -36.91
CA PRO A 2 -1.98 57.70 -38.16
C PRO A 2 -1.97 56.14 -38.22
N HIS A 3 -2.88 55.57 -39.01
CA HIS A 3 -2.68 54.27 -39.68
C HIS A 3 -2.11 54.53 -41.10
N PRO A 4 -1.50 53.53 -41.75
CA PRO A 4 -2.22 52.80 -42.83
C PRO A 4 -1.90 51.27 -42.83
N SER A 5 -2.41 50.40 -43.71
CA SER A 5 -3.75 50.25 -44.34
C SER A 5 -3.91 48.82 -44.92
N PHE A 6 -5.16 48.35 -45.04
CA PHE A 6 -5.66 47.00 -45.46
C PHE A 6 -5.95 46.89 -47.00
N PRO A 7 -6.69 45.89 -47.57
CA PRO A 7 -6.75 44.40 -47.51
C PRO A 7 -6.77 43.81 -48.99
N PRO A 8 -7.68 42.92 -49.50
CA PRO A 8 -8.40 41.69 -49.06
C PRO A 8 -8.09 40.42 -49.93
N THR A 9 -8.60 39.17 -49.73
CA THR A 9 -9.97 38.58 -49.90
C THR A 9 -10.11 37.23 -49.13
N LEU A 10 -11.26 36.82 -48.55
CA LEU A 10 -12.47 36.15 -49.10
C LEU A 10 -12.19 34.84 -49.89
N GLN A 11 -12.80 33.66 -49.65
CA GLN A 11 -14.23 33.32 -49.35
C GLN A 11 -14.44 31.98 -48.56
N LYS A 12 -15.71 31.56 -48.34
CA LYS A 12 -16.22 30.26 -47.76
C LYS A 12 -17.13 29.55 -48.81
N PRO A 13 -17.85 28.43 -48.51
CA PRO A 13 -17.46 27.10 -48.02
C PRO A 13 -17.99 25.96 -48.96
N GLY A 14 -17.80 24.67 -48.61
CA GLY A 14 -18.50 23.57 -49.31
C GLY A 14 -18.45 22.20 -48.60
N ALA A 15 -19.55 21.45 -48.68
CA ALA A 15 -19.66 20.03 -48.31
C ALA A 15 -20.00 19.19 -49.56
N PRO A 16 -19.62 17.91 -49.61
CA PRO A 16 -20.63 16.84 -49.80
C PRO A 16 -20.19 15.48 -49.18
N PRO A 17 -20.84 14.34 -49.46
CA PRO A 17 -22.23 14.05 -49.15
C PRO A 17 -22.43 12.70 -48.42
N SER A 18 -23.57 12.51 -47.76
CA SER A 18 -24.06 11.17 -47.42
C SER A 18 -24.65 10.47 -48.65
N LYS A 19 -24.43 9.15 -48.79
CA LYS A 19 -25.32 8.26 -49.55
C LYS A 19 -25.71 7.06 -48.69
N ARG A 20 -26.94 6.57 -48.91
CA ARG A 20 -27.68 5.66 -48.02
C ARG A 20 -28.31 4.56 -48.86
N LEU A 21 -28.44 3.35 -48.29
CA LEU A 21 -29.25 2.22 -48.76
C LEU A 21 -28.89 1.58 -50.13
N LYS A 22 -28.76 0.26 -50.11
CA LYS A 22 -29.79 -0.61 -50.72
C LYS A 22 -30.01 -1.85 -49.85
N VAL A 23 -31.21 -2.42 -49.96
CA VAL A 23 -31.71 -3.62 -49.26
C VAL A 23 -32.50 -4.43 -50.28
N GLY A 24 -32.53 -5.75 -50.10
CA GLY A 24 -33.36 -6.70 -50.84
C GLY A 24 -32.64 -7.44 -51.98
N ASP A 25 -33.01 -8.67 -52.32
CA ASP A 25 -34.00 -9.59 -51.69
C ASP A 25 -33.79 -11.05 -52.19
N THR A 26 -34.24 -12.04 -51.39
CA THR A 26 -34.57 -13.47 -51.75
C THR A 26 -33.49 -14.35 -52.44
N ASN A 27 -33.39 -15.68 -52.32
CA ASN A 27 -34.04 -16.81 -51.61
C ASN A 27 -32.96 -17.94 -51.43
N THR A 28 -33.11 -19.20 -50.97
CA THR A 28 -34.18 -20.16 -50.55
C THR A 28 -33.54 -21.11 -49.47
N VAL A 29 -34.22 -21.78 -48.53
CA VAL A 29 -34.95 -23.09 -48.60
C VAL A 29 -34.09 -24.20 -49.26
N ASP A 30 -33.48 -25.18 -48.55
CA ASP A 30 -34.08 -26.29 -47.78
C ASP A 30 -33.10 -26.97 -46.75
N ASP A 31 -33.62 -27.88 -45.92
CA ASP A 31 -32.97 -28.71 -44.86
C ASP A 31 -32.66 -30.17 -45.35
N PRO A 32 -32.17 -31.12 -44.53
CA PRO A 32 -31.07 -31.12 -43.54
C PRO A 32 -30.11 -32.34 -43.70
N SER A 33 -29.08 -32.49 -42.84
CA SER A 33 -28.73 -33.75 -42.09
C SER A 33 -27.23 -34.01 -41.80
N SER A 34 -26.93 -34.46 -40.56
CA SER A 34 -25.72 -35.22 -40.15
C SER A 34 -24.34 -34.52 -40.27
N SER A 35 -23.24 -34.96 -39.64
CA SER A 35 -23.04 -35.58 -38.30
C SER A 35 -21.56 -35.41 -37.86
N THR A 36 -21.28 -35.59 -36.56
CA THR A 36 -19.93 -35.82 -35.97
C THR A 36 -18.75 -34.93 -36.42
N GLY A 37 -18.39 -33.93 -35.60
CA GLY A 37 -17.10 -33.21 -35.70
C GLY A 37 -16.49 -32.96 -34.32
N ARG A 38 -15.25 -33.42 -34.08
CA ARG A 38 -14.55 -33.22 -32.79
C ARG A 38 -14.26 -31.74 -32.55
N THR A 39 -14.60 -31.23 -31.36
CA THR A 39 -14.17 -29.91 -30.89
C THR A 39 -12.68 -29.88 -30.57
N ALA A 40 -11.86 -29.63 -31.60
CA ALA A 40 -10.46 -29.28 -31.42
C ALA A 40 -10.37 -27.99 -30.58
N ARG A 41 -9.90 -28.10 -29.33
CA ARG A 41 -9.64 -26.95 -28.46
C ARG A 41 -8.48 -26.15 -29.04
N HIS A 42 -8.80 -25.14 -29.85
CA HIS A 42 -7.81 -24.27 -30.47
C HIS A 42 -7.04 -23.55 -29.36
N LEU A 43 -5.74 -23.80 -29.24
CA LEU A 43 -4.90 -23.23 -28.19
C LEU A 43 -4.66 -21.74 -28.49
N ALA A 44 -5.58 -20.89 -28.04
CA ALA A 44 -5.54 -19.46 -28.28
C ALA A 44 -4.26 -18.86 -27.68
N LYS A 45 -3.43 -18.25 -28.52
CA LYS A 45 -2.26 -17.47 -28.09
C LYS A 45 -2.75 -16.37 -27.15
N PRO A 46 -2.26 -16.26 -25.90
CA PRO A 46 -2.78 -15.27 -24.97
C PRO A 46 -2.53 -13.87 -25.51
N THR A 47 -3.61 -13.11 -25.71
CA THR A 47 -3.51 -11.67 -26.02
C THR A 47 -3.03 -10.96 -24.76
N ALA A 48 -2.13 -9.98 -24.92
CA ALA A 48 -1.41 -9.32 -23.81
C ALA A 48 -2.32 -8.62 -22.77
N ASN A 49 -3.62 -8.50 -23.04
CA ASN A 49 -4.61 -7.89 -22.15
C ASN A 49 -5.36 -8.91 -21.26
N THR A 50 -5.04 -10.22 -21.36
CA THR A 50 -5.70 -11.29 -20.60
C THR A 50 -5.05 -11.44 -19.22
N LEU A 51 -5.81 -11.21 -18.15
CA LEU A 51 -5.35 -11.43 -16.77
C LEU A 51 -5.38 -12.93 -16.42
N THR A 52 -4.50 -13.36 -15.51
CA THR A 52 -4.59 -14.71 -14.92
C THR A 52 -5.78 -14.81 -13.95
N SER A 53 -6.18 -16.04 -13.59
CA SER A 53 -7.27 -16.26 -12.62
C SER A 53 -7.04 -15.52 -11.30
N ASP A 54 -5.84 -15.69 -10.73
CA ASP A 54 -5.47 -15.08 -9.44
C ASP A 54 -5.46 -13.54 -9.52
N GLN A 55 -5.01 -12.97 -10.64
CA GLN A 55 -5.08 -11.52 -10.90
C GLN A 55 -6.53 -11.03 -11.03
N HIS A 56 -7.42 -11.84 -11.61
CA HIS A 56 -8.84 -11.54 -11.71
C HIS A 56 -9.55 -11.63 -10.34
N GLU A 57 -9.20 -12.60 -9.49
CA GLU A 57 -9.71 -12.65 -8.11
C GLU A 57 -9.28 -11.41 -7.30
N ILE A 58 -8.03 -10.99 -7.44
CA ILE A 58 -7.52 -9.75 -6.82
C ILE A 58 -8.27 -8.52 -7.35
N LEU A 59 -8.52 -8.45 -8.66
CA LEU A 59 -9.34 -7.39 -9.29
C LEU A 59 -10.71 -7.29 -8.63
N LEU A 60 -11.44 -8.41 -8.54
CA LEU A 60 -12.77 -8.48 -7.95
C LEU A 60 -12.75 -8.11 -6.46
N ARG A 61 -11.74 -8.61 -5.72
CA ARG A 61 -11.55 -8.36 -4.27
C ARG A 61 -11.37 -6.88 -3.95
N HIS A 62 -10.59 -6.16 -4.75
CA HIS A 62 -10.31 -4.72 -4.54
C HIS A 62 -11.23 -3.78 -5.32
N ARG A 63 -12.09 -4.31 -6.23
CA ARG A 63 -13.01 -3.55 -7.09
C ARG A 63 -12.28 -2.46 -7.90
N LEU A 64 -11.25 -2.88 -8.63
CA LEU A 64 -10.45 -2.04 -9.53
C LEU A 64 -10.66 -2.46 -10.99
N SER A 65 -10.26 -1.63 -11.95
CA SER A 65 -10.32 -1.95 -13.38
C SER A 65 -9.17 -2.86 -13.83
N ALA A 66 -9.36 -3.61 -14.90
CA ALA A 66 -8.30 -4.44 -15.49
C ALA A 66 -7.07 -3.61 -15.92
N LEU A 67 -7.26 -2.39 -16.40
CA LEU A 67 -6.15 -1.50 -16.79
C LEU A 67 -5.38 -0.99 -15.56
N THR A 68 -6.04 -0.80 -14.42
CA THR A 68 -5.35 -0.60 -13.13
C THR A 68 -4.53 -1.82 -12.74
N ILE A 69 -5.06 -3.04 -12.88
CA ILE A 69 -4.29 -4.27 -12.59
C ILE A 69 -3.06 -4.40 -13.50
N HIS A 70 -3.20 -4.20 -14.81
CA HIS A 70 -2.05 -4.18 -15.75
C HIS A 70 -0.99 -3.14 -15.34
N THR A 71 -1.43 -1.96 -14.89
CA THR A 71 -0.53 -0.90 -14.39
C THR A 71 0.21 -1.35 -13.13
N LEU A 72 -0.45 -1.99 -12.17
CA LEU A 72 0.17 -2.49 -10.94
C LEU A 72 1.08 -3.71 -11.16
N VAL A 73 0.72 -4.62 -12.07
CA VAL A 73 1.57 -5.78 -12.46
C VAL A 73 2.89 -5.30 -13.06
N SER A 74 2.94 -4.09 -13.65
CA SER A 74 4.16 -3.45 -14.16
C SER A 74 5.06 -2.79 -13.10
N ILE A 75 4.77 -2.94 -11.80
CA ILE A 75 5.69 -2.55 -10.72
C ILE A 75 6.87 -3.53 -10.69
N PRO A 76 8.15 -3.09 -10.81
CA PRO A 76 9.31 -3.98 -10.75
C PRO A 76 9.38 -4.79 -9.44
N CYS A 77 10.12 -5.90 -9.45
CA CYS A 77 10.39 -6.63 -8.21
C CYS A 77 11.27 -5.79 -7.27
N ALA A 78 10.98 -5.83 -5.95
CA ALA A 78 11.64 -5.01 -4.93
C ALA A 78 11.64 -3.49 -5.20
N ALA A 79 10.59 -2.97 -5.85
CA ALA A 79 10.47 -1.57 -6.23
C ALA A 79 10.56 -0.61 -5.03
N SER A 80 11.12 0.59 -5.25
CA SER A 80 11.20 1.64 -4.22
C SER A 80 9.80 2.21 -3.89
N PRO A 81 9.59 2.76 -2.66
CA PRO A 81 8.28 3.30 -2.27
C PRO A 81 7.77 4.38 -3.23
N ASN A 82 8.67 5.23 -3.76
CA ASN A 82 8.37 6.21 -4.80
C ASN A 82 7.73 5.56 -6.05
N VAL A 83 8.37 4.53 -6.62
CA VAL A 83 7.88 3.82 -7.83
C VAL A 83 6.54 3.13 -7.56
N ILE A 84 6.36 2.53 -6.38
CA ILE A 84 5.10 1.90 -5.97
C ILE A 84 3.97 2.94 -5.89
N LEU A 85 4.22 4.08 -5.24
CA LEU A 85 3.22 5.13 -5.08
C LEU A 85 2.90 5.84 -6.40
N GLN A 86 3.89 6.09 -7.27
CA GLN A 86 3.67 6.61 -8.63
C GLN A 86 2.78 5.66 -9.44
N LYS A 87 3.10 4.36 -9.47
CA LYS A 87 2.30 3.34 -10.18
C LYS A 87 0.88 3.22 -9.63
N ALA A 88 0.69 3.38 -8.32
CA ALA A 88 -0.64 3.44 -7.71
C ALA A 88 -1.42 4.71 -8.13
N CYS A 89 -0.76 5.85 -8.30
CA CYS A 89 -1.39 7.10 -8.73
C CYS A 89 -1.70 7.15 -10.24
N LEU A 90 -1.18 6.22 -11.03
CA LEU A 90 -1.55 6.02 -12.46
C LEU A 90 -2.80 5.14 -12.65
N ALA A 91 -3.41 4.65 -11.57
CA ALA A 91 -4.62 3.84 -11.62
C ALA A 91 -5.80 4.58 -12.26
N THR A 92 -6.60 3.88 -13.06
CA THR A 92 -7.70 4.47 -13.85
C THR A 92 -8.76 5.18 -13.03
N GLU A 93 -9.00 4.71 -11.80
CA GLU A 93 -9.96 5.28 -10.86
C GLU A 93 -9.57 6.70 -10.44
N ILE A 94 -8.27 7.01 -10.39
CA ILE A 94 -7.74 8.32 -10.04
C ILE A 94 -8.16 9.39 -11.06
N ASN A 95 -8.46 9.02 -12.31
CA ASN A 95 -8.91 9.96 -13.34
C ASN A 95 -10.28 10.58 -13.06
N SER A 96 -11.03 10.07 -12.08
CA SER A 96 -12.23 10.73 -11.53
C SER A 96 -11.92 12.01 -10.73
N HIS A 97 -10.64 12.24 -10.38
CA HIS A 97 -10.14 13.36 -9.58
C HIS A 97 -9.15 14.24 -10.39
N PRO A 98 -9.62 14.96 -11.43
CA PRO A 98 -8.75 15.79 -12.27
C PRO A 98 -8.14 16.97 -11.49
N LEU A 99 -7.00 17.44 -11.97
CA LEU A 99 -6.37 18.68 -11.48
C LEU A 99 -7.08 19.89 -12.09
N LEU A 100 -7.78 20.65 -11.26
CA LEU A 100 -8.55 21.81 -11.70
C LEU A 100 -7.64 23.02 -11.97
N PRO A 101 -8.00 23.94 -12.90
CA PRO A 101 -7.15 25.08 -13.24
C PRO A 101 -6.72 25.95 -12.05
N GLY A 102 -7.62 26.19 -11.09
CA GLY A 102 -7.33 26.96 -9.87
C GLY A 102 -6.39 26.26 -8.88
N GLU A 103 -6.24 24.93 -8.97
CA GLU A 103 -5.36 24.16 -8.07
C GLU A 103 -3.91 24.13 -8.56
N LYS A 104 -3.64 24.45 -9.83
CA LYS A 104 -2.30 24.30 -10.44
C LYS A 104 -1.22 25.10 -9.70
N ALA A 105 -1.53 26.32 -9.25
CA ALA A 105 -0.61 27.16 -8.50
C ALA A 105 -0.30 26.58 -7.10
N LEU A 106 -1.27 25.94 -6.45
CA LEU A 106 -1.08 25.20 -5.20
C LEU A 106 -0.17 24.00 -5.43
N PHE A 107 -0.49 23.13 -6.39
CA PHE A 107 0.27 21.90 -6.62
C PHE A 107 1.67 22.14 -7.19
N SER A 108 1.91 23.21 -7.96
CA SER A 108 3.27 23.62 -8.35
C SER A 108 4.08 24.11 -7.14
N THR A 109 3.46 24.87 -6.23
CA THR A 109 4.12 25.32 -4.99
C THR A 109 4.40 24.13 -4.05
N LEU A 110 3.49 23.16 -3.98
CA LEU A 110 3.65 21.93 -3.21
C LEU A 110 4.75 21.03 -3.77
N ASN A 111 4.84 20.88 -5.09
CA ASN A 111 5.88 20.10 -5.76
C ASN A 111 7.30 20.64 -5.50
N ALA A 112 7.42 21.95 -5.23
CA ALA A 112 8.67 22.63 -4.88
C ALA A 112 8.87 22.82 -3.36
N ALA A 113 7.96 22.33 -2.51
CA ALA A 113 8.06 22.46 -1.06
C ALA A 113 9.02 21.40 -0.48
N ALA A 114 9.81 21.78 0.53
CA ALA A 114 10.74 20.87 1.22
C ALA A 114 10.06 19.68 1.94
N THR A 115 8.73 19.69 2.08
CA THR A 115 7.93 18.56 2.61
C THR A 115 7.64 17.48 1.57
N THR A 116 7.85 17.75 0.28
CA THR A 116 7.61 16.81 -0.82
C THR A 116 8.85 15.92 -1.01
N ILE A 117 8.79 14.72 -0.45
CA ILE A 117 9.89 13.72 -0.44
C ILE A 117 10.27 13.29 -1.87
N TRP A 118 9.29 13.21 -2.77
CA TRP A 118 9.45 12.78 -4.15
C TRP A 118 8.82 13.82 -5.10
N PRO A 119 9.57 14.86 -5.52
CA PRO A 119 9.08 15.84 -6.48
C PRO A 119 8.87 15.20 -7.86
N ILE A 120 7.82 15.65 -8.55
CA ILE A 120 7.52 15.32 -9.94
C ILE A 120 8.43 16.16 -10.85
N ALA A 121 9.03 15.54 -11.86
CA ALA A 121 9.95 16.20 -12.80
C ALA A 121 9.34 17.37 -13.59
N LEU A 122 8.00 17.47 -13.67
CA LEU A 122 7.31 18.65 -14.20
C LEU A 122 7.06 19.64 -13.06
N SER A 123 7.65 20.83 -13.15
CA SER A 123 7.42 21.95 -12.22
C SER A 123 5.94 22.35 -12.10
N THR A 124 5.14 22.10 -13.14
CA THR A 124 3.70 22.32 -13.18
C THR A 124 2.97 20.98 -13.37
N PRO A 125 2.32 20.45 -12.32
CA PRO A 125 1.41 19.31 -12.42
C PRO A 125 0.29 19.52 -13.45
N THR A 126 -0.11 18.43 -14.13
CA THR A 126 -1.09 18.44 -15.22
C THR A 126 -2.11 17.30 -15.14
N LEU A 127 -1.70 16.11 -14.69
CA LEU A 127 -2.54 14.91 -14.67
C LEU A 127 -3.21 14.69 -13.30
N ALA A 128 -4.34 13.99 -13.28
CA ALA A 128 -5.00 13.51 -12.05
C ALA A 128 -4.02 12.71 -11.16
N GLY A 129 -3.20 11.84 -11.77
CA GLY A 129 -2.15 11.11 -11.07
C GLY A 129 -1.09 12.00 -10.41
N HIS A 130 -0.80 13.19 -10.94
CA HIS A 130 0.15 14.13 -10.32
C HIS A 130 -0.47 14.78 -9.06
N LYS A 131 -1.75 15.17 -9.13
CA LYS A 131 -2.54 15.65 -7.98
C LYS A 131 -2.59 14.57 -6.89
N ALA A 132 -2.98 13.35 -7.25
CA ALA A 132 -3.05 12.21 -6.36
C ALA A 132 -1.70 11.88 -5.69
N PHE A 133 -0.60 11.90 -6.45
CA PHE A 133 0.74 11.59 -5.95
C PHE A 133 1.26 12.65 -4.96
N LEU A 134 1.02 13.94 -5.22
CA LEU A 134 1.40 15.03 -4.31
C LEU A 134 0.53 15.05 -3.04
N ILE A 135 -0.77 14.77 -3.16
CA ILE A 135 -1.66 14.57 -2.01
C ILE A 135 -1.17 13.41 -1.16
N ALA A 136 -0.88 12.25 -1.76
CA ALA A 136 -0.55 11.03 -1.03
C ALA A 136 0.75 11.13 -0.21
N GLN A 137 1.77 11.83 -0.72
CA GLN A 137 3.04 11.99 0.00
C GLN A 137 3.05 13.16 1.00
N ASN A 138 2.18 14.18 0.83
CA ASN A 138 2.03 15.27 1.80
C ASN A 138 0.85 15.06 2.77
N HIS A 139 0.05 13.99 2.64
CA HIS A 139 -0.95 13.64 3.65
C HIS A 139 -0.31 13.20 4.99
N PRO A 140 0.79 12.42 5.00
CA PRO A 140 1.44 11.99 6.24
C PRO A 140 2.34 13.06 6.90
N THR A 141 2.53 14.23 6.26
CA THR A 141 3.12 15.43 6.89
C THR A 141 2.04 16.36 7.46
N GLY A 142 0.84 15.82 7.69
CA GLY A 142 -0.32 16.55 8.20
C GLY A 142 -0.99 17.45 7.16
N ARG A 143 -2.11 18.08 7.55
CA ARG A 143 -2.93 18.91 6.63
C ARG A 143 -2.36 20.32 6.36
N SER A 144 -1.09 20.56 6.69
CA SER A 144 -0.42 21.87 6.55
C SER A 144 -0.44 22.38 5.10
N TRP A 145 -0.21 21.50 4.14
CA TRP A 145 -0.15 21.84 2.71
C TRP A 145 -1.43 22.48 2.14
N LEU A 146 -2.61 22.23 2.72
CA LEU A 146 -3.86 22.88 2.32
C LEU A 146 -3.88 24.38 2.66
N TYR A 147 -3.05 24.85 3.60
CA TYR A 147 -3.00 26.23 4.06
C TYR A 147 -1.97 27.10 3.32
N ILE A 148 -1.25 26.53 2.34
CA ILE A 148 -0.38 27.29 1.44
C ILE A 148 -1.20 28.43 0.76
N PRO A 149 -0.69 29.69 0.71
CA PRO A 149 -1.41 30.85 0.13
C PRO A 149 -1.58 30.84 -1.40
N ARG A 150 -2.20 29.79 -1.94
CA ARG A 150 -2.42 29.55 -3.39
C ARG A 150 -3.83 29.06 -3.75
N ILE A 151 -4.74 28.98 -2.78
CA ILE A 151 -6.09 28.44 -2.94
C ILE A 151 -7.11 29.21 -2.08
N THR A 152 -8.35 29.39 -2.57
CA THR A 152 -9.39 30.12 -1.85
C THR A 152 -9.93 29.29 -0.66
N PRO A 153 -10.57 29.91 0.36
CA PRO A 153 -11.19 29.16 1.46
C PRO A 153 -12.28 28.16 1.02
N ARG A 154 -13.01 28.47 -0.07
CA ARG A 154 -14.02 27.58 -0.66
C ARG A 154 -13.36 26.35 -1.28
N ASP A 155 -12.39 26.58 -2.15
CA ASP A 155 -11.73 25.52 -2.91
C ASP A 155 -10.85 24.65 -1.98
N ARG A 156 -10.25 25.24 -0.94
CA ARG A 156 -9.56 24.51 0.14
C ARG A 156 -10.48 23.49 0.83
N THR A 157 -11.73 23.87 1.09
CA THR A 157 -12.71 22.97 1.72
C THR A 157 -13.08 21.83 0.78
N ALA A 158 -13.36 22.15 -0.49
CA ALA A 158 -13.67 21.14 -1.52
C ALA A 158 -12.52 20.15 -1.74
N LEU A 159 -11.29 20.65 -1.94
CA LEU A 159 -10.08 19.84 -2.08
C LEU A 159 -9.76 19.06 -0.79
N GLY A 160 -10.12 19.58 0.38
CA GLY A 160 -9.97 18.91 1.67
C GLY A 160 -10.88 17.67 1.82
N GLU A 161 -12.10 17.72 1.28
CA GLU A 161 -12.98 16.55 1.20
C GLU A 161 -12.54 15.59 0.09
N GLU A 162 -12.24 16.11 -1.11
CA GLU A 162 -11.76 15.30 -2.24
C GLU A 162 -10.48 14.52 -1.87
N SER A 163 -9.56 15.14 -1.13
CA SER A 163 -8.33 14.49 -0.64
C SER A 163 -8.62 13.25 0.20
N LYS A 164 -9.73 13.18 0.94
CA LYS A 164 -10.12 11.98 1.70
C LYS A 164 -10.54 10.84 0.77
N HIS A 165 -11.25 11.16 -0.31
CA HIS A 165 -11.63 10.18 -1.34
C HIS A 165 -10.40 9.68 -2.09
N ILE A 166 -9.50 10.58 -2.49
CA ILE A 166 -8.23 10.28 -3.14
C ILE A 166 -7.35 9.38 -2.26
N THR A 167 -7.10 9.73 -0.98
CA THR A 167 -6.28 8.88 -0.10
C THR A 167 -6.93 7.53 0.19
N SER A 168 -8.25 7.48 0.41
CA SER A 168 -8.97 6.21 0.58
C SER A 168 -8.83 5.29 -0.65
N LEU A 169 -8.94 5.86 -1.84
CA LEU A 169 -8.77 5.16 -3.11
C LEU A 169 -7.32 4.67 -3.30
N ILE A 170 -6.32 5.52 -3.04
CA ILE A 170 -4.89 5.14 -3.12
C ILE A 170 -4.56 4.01 -2.13
N ARG A 171 -5.08 4.03 -0.89
CA ARG A 171 -4.92 2.91 0.05
C ARG A 171 -5.52 1.61 -0.47
N ARG A 172 -6.64 1.66 -1.20
CA ARG A 172 -7.22 0.46 -1.85
C ARG A 172 -6.32 -0.06 -2.98
N ILE A 173 -5.79 0.85 -3.80
CA ILE A 173 -4.86 0.53 -4.90
C ILE A 173 -3.54 -0.06 -4.38
N LEU A 174 -2.96 0.51 -3.33
CA LEU A 174 -1.73 0.00 -2.68
C LEU A 174 -1.92 -1.39 -2.07
N ARG A 175 -3.08 -1.67 -1.47
CA ARG A 175 -3.40 -3.02 -0.94
C ARG A 175 -3.64 -4.06 -2.04
N CYS A 176 -4.10 -3.64 -3.22
CA CYS A 176 -4.10 -4.46 -4.41
C CYS A 176 -2.67 -4.68 -4.95
N ALA A 177 -1.82 -3.65 -4.97
CA ALA A 177 -0.42 -3.76 -5.37
C ALA A 177 0.35 -4.74 -4.47
N ALA A 178 0.06 -4.75 -3.16
CA ALA A 178 0.58 -5.74 -2.23
C ALA A 178 0.13 -7.18 -2.58
N ASP A 179 -1.14 -7.42 -2.93
CA ASP A 179 -1.60 -8.77 -3.34
C ASP A 179 -0.92 -9.22 -4.65
N LEU A 180 -0.74 -8.31 -5.61
CA LEU A 180 -0.07 -8.59 -6.89
C LEU A 180 1.45 -8.80 -6.70
N ALA A 181 2.07 -8.13 -5.73
CA ALA A 181 3.44 -8.41 -5.32
C ALA A 181 3.55 -9.77 -4.60
N ALA A 182 2.56 -10.13 -3.78
CA ALA A 182 2.53 -11.41 -3.07
C ALA A 182 2.43 -12.61 -4.02
N LEU A 183 1.58 -12.54 -5.06
CA LEU A 183 1.55 -13.57 -6.13
C LEU A 183 2.90 -13.76 -6.83
N ARG A 184 3.71 -12.71 -6.91
CA ARG A 184 5.05 -12.72 -7.53
C ARG A 184 6.17 -13.04 -6.54
N HIS A 185 5.82 -13.42 -5.32
CA HIS A 185 6.73 -13.67 -4.20
C HIS A 185 7.68 -12.50 -3.83
N ASP A 186 7.25 -11.26 -4.06
CA ASP A 186 8.04 -10.05 -3.83
C ASP A 186 7.75 -9.42 -2.45
N GLY A 187 8.41 -9.93 -1.41
CA GLY A 187 8.20 -9.50 -0.02
C GLY A 187 8.58 -8.04 0.23
N VAL A 188 9.52 -7.50 -0.54
CA VAL A 188 9.97 -6.10 -0.41
C VAL A 188 8.91 -5.14 -0.94
N THR A 189 8.31 -5.40 -2.11
CA THR A 189 7.20 -4.57 -2.62
C THR A 189 5.94 -4.76 -1.78
N VAL A 190 5.64 -5.99 -1.30
CA VAL A 190 4.53 -6.26 -0.36
C VAL A 190 4.64 -5.36 0.87
N ARG A 191 5.80 -5.39 1.54
CA ARG A 191 6.09 -4.59 2.73
C ARG A 191 5.93 -3.09 2.44
N ARG A 192 6.65 -2.58 1.43
CA ARG A 192 6.65 -1.14 1.08
C ARG A 192 5.27 -0.62 0.68
N ALA A 193 4.48 -1.41 -0.06
CA ALA A 193 3.11 -1.04 -0.42
C ALA A 193 2.18 -0.93 0.81
N LEU A 194 2.39 -1.78 1.82
CA LEU A 194 1.63 -1.75 3.07
C LEU A 194 2.11 -0.63 4.02
N GLU A 195 3.42 -0.35 4.10
CA GLU A 195 3.98 0.81 4.80
C GLU A 195 3.44 2.14 4.23
N LEU A 196 3.40 2.27 2.90
CA LEU A 196 2.76 3.41 2.21
C LEU A 196 1.27 3.50 2.54
N SER A 197 0.53 2.40 2.41
CA SER A 197 -0.92 2.36 2.68
C SER A 197 -1.22 2.76 4.14
N ARG A 198 -0.38 2.34 5.08
CA ARG A 198 -0.49 2.63 6.50
C ARG A 198 -0.17 4.07 6.83
N SER A 199 0.91 4.61 6.28
CA SER A 199 1.31 6.02 6.47
C SER A 199 0.21 6.98 5.98
N ILE A 200 -0.36 6.68 4.80
CA ILE A 200 -1.48 7.42 4.20
C ILE A 200 -2.78 7.27 5.03
N ALA A 201 -2.95 6.18 5.78
CA ALA A 201 -4.11 5.96 6.65
C ALA A 201 -4.02 6.74 7.97
N ALA A 202 -2.85 6.70 8.60
CA ALA A 202 -2.60 7.32 9.89
C ALA A 202 -2.45 8.85 9.80
N GLY A 203 -1.98 9.36 8.66
CA GLY A 203 -1.62 10.78 8.52
C GLY A 203 -0.28 11.12 9.18
N ALA A 204 0.59 10.12 9.34
CA ALA A 204 1.97 10.19 9.82
C ALA A 204 2.81 9.15 9.05
N TRP A 205 4.10 9.39 8.82
CA TRP A 205 4.98 8.43 8.15
C TRP A 205 5.44 7.31 9.11
N GLU A 206 5.67 6.10 8.59
CA GLU A 206 6.32 5.04 9.36
C GLU A 206 7.79 5.41 9.67
N CYS A 207 8.25 5.16 10.90
CA CYS A 207 9.57 5.52 11.41
C CYS A 207 9.89 7.03 11.42
N ASP A 208 8.90 7.89 11.22
CA ASP A 208 9.01 9.34 11.42
C ASP A 208 8.68 9.71 12.88
N THR A 209 9.38 10.71 13.39
CA THR A 209 9.10 11.40 14.66
C THR A 209 7.62 11.76 14.83
N HIS A 210 6.93 12.07 13.73
CA HIS A 210 5.53 12.49 13.73
C HIS A 210 4.50 11.36 13.97
N GLU A 211 4.92 10.16 14.39
CA GLU A 211 4.05 9.02 14.79
C GLU A 211 2.88 9.46 15.70
N LEU A 212 3.13 10.43 16.59
CA LEU A 212 2.14 10.99 17.52
C LEU A 212 1.04 11.82 16.86
N GLN A 213 1.22 12.35 15.65
CA GLN A 213 0.23 13.19 14.98
C GLN A 213 -1.01 12.40 14.49
N GLN A 214 -0.93 11.06 14.44
CA GLN A 214 -2.11 10.21 14.21
C GLN A 214 -3.08 10.18 15.42
N VAL A 215 -2.63 10.61 16.61
CA VAL A 215 -3.45 10.61 17.84
C VAL A 215 -4.39 11.81 17.82
N ALA A 216 -5.69 11.56 17.84
CA ALA A 216 -6.70 12.62 17.77
C ALA A 216 -6.49 13.70 18.85
N ASN A 217 -6.53 14.96 18.43
CA ASN A 217 -6.22 16.16 19.23
C ASN A 217 -4.74 16.39 19.57
N ILE A 218 -3.80 15.61 19.04
CA ILE A 218 -2.36 15.95 18.99
C ILE A 218 -2.07 16.57 17.61
N GLY A 219 -1.65 17.84 17.60
CA GLY A 219 -1.16 18.54 16.42
C GLY A 219 0.27 19.05 16.63
N PRO A 220 0.92 19.65 15.63
CA PRO A 220 2.37 19.95 15.65
C PRO A 220 2.88 20.58 16.95
N LYS A 221 2.26 21.67 17.43
CA LYS A 221 2.63 22.32 18.71
C LYS A 221 2.54 21.41 19.94
N LYS A 222 1.65 20.41 19.96
CA LYS A 222 1.58 19.42 21.05
C LYS A 222 2.61 18.31 20.85
N PHE A 223 2.88 17.93 19.61
CA PHE A 223 3.97 17.00 19.29
C PHE A 223 5.32 17.59 19.73
N GLU A 224 5.64 18.83 19.38
CA GLU A 224 6.84 19.57 19.84
C GLU A 224 7.01 19.53 21.37
N MET A 225 5.90 19.66 22.12
CA MET A 225 5.90 19.64 23.58
C MET A 225 6.09 18.23 24.18
N LEU A 226 5.71 17.17 23.45
CA LEU A 226 5.92 15.77 23.84
C LEU A 226 7.35 15.32 23.48
N GLU A 227 7.83 15.70 22.30
CA GLU A 227 9.21 15.52 21.84
C GLU A 227 10.22 16.17 22.80
N ALA A 228 9.98 17.41 23.22
CA ALA A 228 10.77 18.10 24.24
C ALA A 228 10.70 17.45 25.64
N ALA A 229 9.77 16.51 25.87
CA ALA A 229 9.65 15.70 27.08
C ALA A 229 10.17 14.25 26.88
N GLY A 230 10.77 13.93 25.73
CA GLY A 230 11.27 12.59 25.39
C GLY A 230 10.20 11.59 24.93
N ILE A 231 8.96 12.04 24.74
CA ILE A 231 7.83 11.19 24.31
C ILE A 231 7.71 11.30 22.78
N LEU A 232 8.23 10.29 22.07
CA LEU A 232 8.29 10.26 20.60
C LEU A 232 7.29 9.29 19.94
N THR A 233 6.90 8.22 20.65
CA THR A 233 6.01 7.18 20.11
C THR A 233 4.66 7.17 20.82
N VAL A 234 3.63 6.69 20.13
CA VAL A 234 2.29 6.48 20.67
C VAL A 234 2.32 5.49 21.84
N ARG A 235 3.23 4.51 21.81
CA ARG A 235 3.49 3.62 22.96
C ARG A 235 3.98 4.39 24.18
N ALA A 236 5.01 5.23 24.03
CA ALA A 236 5.52 6.06 25.13
C ALA A 236 4.44 7.00 25.68
N LEU A 237 3.60 7.59 24.82
CA LEU A 237 2.49 8.43 25.26
C LEU A 237 1.38 7.62 25.97
N ALA A 238 1.12 6.39 25.55
CA ALA A 238 0.12 5.49 26.16
C ALA A 238 0.58 4.95 27.53
N ASP A 239 1.88 4.71 27.68
CA ASP A 239 2.51 4.31 28.94
C ASP A 239 2.78 5.53 29.88
N THR A 240 2.49 6.77 29.44
CA THR A 240 2.59 8.00 30.26
C THR A 240 1.31 8.25 31.06
N GLU A 241 1.44 8.58 32.35
CA GLU A 241 0.30 8.88 33.23
C GLU A 241 -0.48 10.14 32.80
N PHE A 242 -1.81 10.10 32.94
CA PHE A 242 -2.71 11.16 32.46
C PHE A 242 -2.37 12.57 32.99
N TYR A 243 -1.99 12.69 34.26
CA TYR A 243 -1.65 13.99 34.87
C TYR A 243 -0.28 14.52 34.40
N ASN A 244 0.62 13.63 33.99
CA ASN A 244 1.87 14.00 33.32
C ASN A 244 1.60 14.51 31.90
N ILE A 245 0.67 13.90 31.16
CA ILE A 245 0.22 14.40 29.84
C ILE A 245 -0.39 15.81 29.97
N ASP A 246 -1.28 16.04 30.94
CA ASP A 246 -1.87 17.36 31.20
C ASP A 246 -0.80 18.41 31.55
N ARG A 247 0.16 18.06 32.43
CA ARG A 247 1.29 18.92 32.82
C ARG A 247 2.19 19.29 31.64
N ILE A 248 2.62 18.30 30.85
CA ILE A 248 3.51 18.50 29.69
C ILE A 248 2.82 19.37 28.64
N LEU A 249 1.59 19.03 28.25
CA LEU A 249 0.85 19.74 27.20
C LEU A 249 0.22 21.06 27.65
N LYS A 250 0.41 21.45 28.92
CA LYS A 250 -0.18 22.64 29.56
C LYS A 250 -1.69 22.70 29.34
N ARG A 251 -2.36 21.60 29.69
CA ARG A 251 -3.81 21.44 29.61
C ARG A 251 -4.41 21.17 30.98
N ASN A 252 -5.66 21.60 31.14
CA ASN A 252 -6.44 21.27 32.31
C ASN A 252 -7.04 19.85 32.13
N PRO A 253 -7.20 19.08 33.21
CA PRO A 253 -8.01 17.86 33.19
C PRO A 253 -9.42 18.13 32.61
N PRO A 254 -10.05 17.14 31.95
CA PRO A 254 -9.61 15.74 31.82
C PRO A 254 -8.84 15.45 30.51
N PHE A 255 -8.08 16.39 29.93
CA PHE A 255 -7.47 16.18 28.61
C PHE A 255 -6.56 14.94 28.58
N GLY A 256 -5.61 14.80 29.52
CA GLY A 256 -4.72 13.65 29.60
C GLY A 256 -5.45 12.33 29.87
N MET A 257 -6.54 12.36 30.64
CA MET A 257 -7.37 11.16 30.90
C MET A 257 -8.10 10.72 29.62
N ASN A 258 -8.63 11.67 28.84
CA ASN A 258 -9.22 11.40 27.53
C ASN A 258 -8.17 10.90 26.53
N THR A 259 -6.93 11.42 26.57
CA THR A 259 -5.81 10.89 25.78
C THR A 259 -5.50 9.45 26.14
N VAL A 260 -5.33 9.10 27.42
CA VAL A 260 -5.09 7.70 27.85
C VAL A 260 -6.26 6.78 27.46
N LEU A 261 -7.51 7.23 27.57
CA LEU A 261 -8.68 6.44 27.15
C LEU A 261 -8.73 6.21 25.64
N LEU A 262 -8.39 7.22 24.82
CA LEU A 262 -8.22 7.08 23.38
C LEU A 262 -7.08 6.11 23.03
N LEU A 263 -5.94 6.25 23.71
CA LEU A 263 -4.72 5.48 23.44
C LEU A 263 -4.84 4.00 23.78
N LYS A 264 -5.74 3.61 24.68
CA LYS A 264 -6.08 2.19 24.87
C LYS A 264 -6.45 1.52 23.54
N ALA A 265 -7.18 2.20 22.66
CA ALA A 265 -7.66 1.66 21.38
C ALA A 265 -6.56 1.46 20.31
N PHE A 266 -5.30 1.80 20.62
CA PHE A 266 -4.17 1.50 19.75
C PHE A 266 -3.71 0.04 19.96
N PRO A 267 -3.61 -0.77 18.89
CA PRO A 267 -3.23 -2.18 19.01
C PRO A 267 -1.73 -2.34 19.27
N ARG A 268 -1.38 -3.04 20.35
CA ARG A 268 0.00 -3.43 20.67
C ARG A 268 0.26 -4.83 20.13
N LEU A 269 0.99 -4.96 19.03
CA LEU A 269 1.34 -6.28 18.47
C LEU A 269 2.49 -6.91 19.26
N LEU A 270 2.47 -8.24 19.42
CA LEU A 270 3.56 -9.02 20.04
C LEU A 270 3.85 -10.26 19.18
N MET A 271 5.09 -10.39 18.74
CA MET A 271 5.53 -11.50 17.89
C MET A 271 6.52 -12.39 18.64
N LYS A 272 6.41 -13.71 18.45
CA LYS A 272 7.20 -14.73 19.14
C LYS A 272 7.53 -15.88 18.18
N ALA A 273 8.79 -16.27 18.06
CA ALA A 273 9.15 -17.53 17.41
C ALA A 273 9.05 -18.69 18.40
N ARG A 274 8.62 -19.87 17.94
CA ARG A 274 8.84 -21.13 18.67
C ARG A 274 9.20 -22.26 17.70
N PHE A 275 10.32 -22.91 17.95
CA PHE A 275 10.73 -24.09 17.20
C PHE A 275 10.13 -25.32 17.89
N GLU A 276 8.95 -25.77 17.45
CA GLU A 276 8.24 -26.86 18.13
C GLU A 276 8.96 -28.21 17.95
N ARG A 277 9.38 -28.55 16.73
CA ARG A 277 10.18 -29.76 16.46
C ARG A 277 10.81 -29.77 15.07
N TRP A 278 11.82 -30.62 14.88
CA TRP A 278 12.10 -31.15 13.53
C TRP A 278 10.94 -32.09 13.17
N ALA A 279 10.28 -31.86 12.03
CA ALA A 279 9.34 -32.84 11.49
C ALA A 279 10.13 -33.98 10.84
N ALA A 280 10.00 -35.20 11.35
CA ALA A 280 10.39 -36.39 10.60
C ALA A 280 9.39 -36.65 9.46
N ASN A 281 9.74 -37.46 8.47
CA ASN A 281 8.83 -37.84 7.38
C ASN A 281 7.53 -38.52 7.89
N SER A 282 7.53 -39.04 9.11
CA SER A 282 6.39 -39.62 9.83
C SER A 282 5.43 -38.58 10.44
N ASP A 283 5.91 -37.36 10.70
CA ASP A 283 5.25 -36.40 11.59
C ASP A 283 4.39 -35.38 10.81
N MET A 284 4.28 -35.56 9.49
CA MET A 284 3.53 -34.65 8.62
C MET A 284 2.02 -34.80 8.82
N PRO A 285 1.27 -33.70 9.10
CA PRO A 285 -0.18 -33.70 8.97
C PRO A 285 -0.58 -33.95 7.50
N ALA A 286 -1.80 -34.43 7.28
CA ALA A 286 -2.33 -34.78 5.96
C ALA A 286 -2.05 -33.69 4.91
N ILE A 287 -1.45 -34.11 3.80
CA ILE A 287 -0.79 -33.26 2.80
C ILE A 287 -1.75 -32.24 2.16
N ASP A 288 -3.05 -32.53 2.16
CA ASP A 288 -4.13 -31.76 1.54
C ASP A 288 -4.30 -30.34 2.11
N ALA A 289 -3.73 -30.04 3.28
CA ALA A 289 -3.90 -28.77 3.99
C ALA A 289 -2.79 -27.72 3.73
N LEU A 290 -1.72 -28.07 3.00
CA LEU A 290 -0.57 -27.18 2.79
C LEU A 290 -0.42 -26.75 1.32
N PRO A 291 0.10 -25.54 1.04
CA PRO A 291 0.38 -25.11 -0.33
C PRO A 291 1.37 -26.07 -1.01
N GLU A 292 1.14 -26.41 -2.29
CA GLU A 292 2.01 -27.35 -3.03
C GLU A 292 3.51 -27.03 -2.94
N LYS A 293 3.88 -25.74 -2.85
CA LYS A 293 5.28 -25.31 -2.72
C LYS A 293 5.90 -25.75 -1.39
N VAL A 294 5.15 -25.80 -0.30
CA VAL A 294 5.61 -26.35 0.99
C VAL A 294 5.74 -27.87 0.86
N VAL A 295 4.75 -28.54 0.28
CA VAL A 295 4.76 -30.00 0.05
C VAL A 295 5.98 -30.42 -0.79
N ARG A 296 6.28 -29.71 -1.87
CA ARG A 296 7.46 -29.96 -2.73
C ARG A 296 8.79 -29.51 -2.11
N ALA A 297 8.76 -28.63 -1.10
CA ALA A 297 9.96 -28.19 -0.38
C ALA A 297 10.35 -29.12 0.78
N LEU A 298 9.49 -30.04 1.22
CA LEU A 298 9.76 -31.01 2.29
C LEU A 298 10.67 -32.18 1.82
N ALA A 299 11.75 -31.84 1.13
CA ALA A 299 12.85 -32.74 0.84
C ALA A 299 13.60 -33.12 2.14
N PRO A 300 14.22 -34.32 2.21
CA PRO A 300 14.91 -34.78 3.42
C PRO A 300 16.06 -33.83 3.80
N GLY A 301 15.85 -33.05 4.87
CA GLY A 301 16.83 -32.09 5.41
C GLY A 301 16.24 -30.75 5.85
N LEU A 302 15.04 -30.36 5.37
CA LEU A 302 14.43 -29.09 5.78
C LEU A 302 13.72 -29.20 7.14
N ARG A 303 13.79 -28.13 7.93
CA ARG A 303 13.21 -28.02 9.28
C ARG A 303 12.00 -27.11 9.27
N LEU A 304 11.09 -27.33 10.22
CA LEU A 304 9.87 -26.55 10.38
C LEU A 304 10.05 -25.52 11.51
N ALA A 305 10.01 -24.23 11.17
CA ALA A 305 9.84 -23.16 12.16
C ALA A 305 8.36 -22.78 12.27
N ILE A 306 7.90 -22.52 13.49
CA ILE A 306 6.55 -22.00 13.76
C ILE A 306 6.69 -20.58 14.30
N VAL A 307 6.31 -19.62 13.46
CA VAL A 307 6.22 -18.21 13.85
C VAL A 307 4.82 -17.97 14.40
N CYS A 308 4.74 -17.40 15.60
CA CYS A 308 3.49 -17.05 16.27
C CYS A 308 3.36 -15.53 16.36
N VAL A 309 2.23 -14.99 15.93
CA VAL A 309 1.91 -13.58 16.16
C VAL A 309 0.64 -13.43 17.00
N SER A 310 0.78 -12.61 18.04
CA SER A 310 -0.21 -12.35 19.10
C SER A 310 -0.45 -10.84 19.25
N VAL A 311 -1.45 -10.45 20.05
CA VAL A 311 -1.82 -9.04 20.26
C VAL A 311 -1.99 -8.78 21.76
N GLU A 312 -1.18 -7.87 22.30
CA GLU A 312 -1.34 -7.35 23.66
C GLU A 312 -2.59 -6.45 23.72
N ARG A 313 -3.37 -6.56 24.80
CA ARG A 313 -4.76 -6.09 24.83
C ARG A 313 -4.93 -4.58 24.60
N GLY A 314 -5.55 -4.21 23.48
CA GLY A 314 -6.14 -2.89 23.21
C GLY A 314 -7.53 -3.03 22.54
N PRO A 315 -8.51 -2.14 22.78
CA PRO A 315 -9.83 -2.21 22.13
C PRO A 315 -9.82 -2.20 20.59
N ARG A 316 -10.95 -2.66 20.05
CA ARG A 316 -11.16 -3.11 18.65
C ARG A 316 -11.11 -1.96 17.62
N PRO A 317 -10.20 -1.99 16.63
CA PRO A 317 -10.29 -1.21 15.39
C PRO A 317 -10.98 -2.00 14.26
N GLU A 318 -11.71 -1.33 13.36
CA GLU A 318 -12.53 -1.97 12.32
C GLU A 318 -11.79 -2.31 11.00
N SER A 319 -10.65 -3.02 11.03
CA SER A 319 -9.98 -3.42 9.76
C SER A 319 -9.13 -4.71 9.80
N ARG A 320 -8.93 -5.31 8.61
CA ARG A 320 -8.06 -6.47 8.34
C ARG A 320 -6.60 -6.03 8.16
N ARG A 321 -5.63 -6.82 8.63
CA ARG A 321 -4.21 -6.47 8.93
C ARG A 321 -3.25 -7.65 8.62
N VAL A 322 -1.94 -7.43 8.43
CA VAL A 322 -1.10 -8.22 7.47
C VAL A 322 0.37 -8.45 7.88
N PHE A 323 1.03 -9.46 7.28
CA PHE A 323 2.38 -9.96 7.65
C PHE A 323 3.33 -10.29 6.46
N ALA A 324 4.63 -10.30 6.78
CA ALA A 324 5.74 -11.10 6.22
C ALA A 324 6.54 -10.69 4.95
N GLY A 325 7.85 -11.05 4.94
CA GLY A 325 8.82 -10.89 3.84
C GLY A 325 10.30 -10.97 4.30
N ARG A 326 11.15 -11.72 3.60
CA ARG A 326 12.54 -12.08 3.99
C ARG A 326 13.60 -11.00 3.66
N ARG A 327 14.74 -11.01 4.36
CA ARG A 327 16.08 -10.59 3.89
C ARG A 327 17.09 -11.71 4.18
N VAL A 328 18.16 -11.84 3.39
CA VAL A 328 19.30 -12.71 3.71
C VAL A 328 20.37 -11.89 4.44
N ALA A 329 20.88 -12.42 5.56
CA ALA A 329 22.01 -11.83 6.28
C ALA A 329 23.35 -12.24 5.63
N GLN A 330 24.31 -11.31 5.60
CA GLN A 330 25.69 -11.62 5.18
C GLN A 330 26.65 -10.61 5.83
N GLY A 331 27.71 -11.13 6.47
CA GLY A 331 28.90 -10.36 6.86
C GLY A 331 28.75 -9.36 8.02
N THR A 332 29.47 -9.58 9.11
CA THR A 332 29.76 -8.55 10.11
C THR A 332 30.54 -7.39 9.50
N VAL A 333 30.05 -6.15 9.68
CA VAL A 333 30.79 -4.92 9.37
C VAL A 333 30.76 -4.00 10.60
N ALA A 334 31.89 -3.36 10.90
CA ALA A 334 32.10 -2.53 12.09
C ALA A 334 31.31 -1.19 12.04
N PRO A 335 31.02 -0.55 13.19
CA PRO A 335 30.20 0.66 13.23
C PRO A 335 30.98 1.91 12.79
N GLY A 336 30.38 2.72 11.91
CA GLY A 336 30.80 4.11 11.70
C GLY A 336 30.80 4.61 10.26
N ALA A 337 29.64 5.03 9.75
CA ALA A 337 29.54 6.01 8.66
C ALA A 337 28.19 6.73 8.71
N SER A 338 28.20 8.07 8.60
CA SER A 338 27.02 8.86 8.26
C SER A 338 27.13 9.25 6.78
N GLY A 339 26.07 9.03 6.01
CA GLY A 339 26.03 9.40 4.60
C GLY A 339 24.86 8.75 3.86
N ALA A 340 24.26 9.50 2.94
CA ALA A 340 23.32 8.94 1.97
C ALA A 340 24.11 8.24 0.86
N GLY A 341 23.72 7.01 0.52
CA GLY A 341 24.30 6.21 -0.55
C GLY A 341 23.40 5.06 -0.94
N ASP A 342 23.40 4.69 -2.22
CA ASP A 342 22.50 3.68 -2.77
C ASP A 342 22.78 2.26 -2.23
N VAL A 343 21.70 1.51 -1.98
CA VAL A 343 21.78 0.11 -1.52
C VAL A 343 21.62 -0.83 -2.72
N GLU A 344 22.68 -1.58 -3.03
CA GLU A 344 22.71 -2.48 -4.18
C GLU A 344 21.72 -3.67 -4.12
N PRO A 345 21.27 -4.19 -5.28
CA PRO A 345 20.30 -5.27 -5.36
C PRO A 345 20.96 -6.67 -5.23
N GLY A 346 21.16 -7.14 -3.99
CA GLY A 346 22.10 -8.26 -3.72
C GLY A 346 21.59 -9.59 -3.10
N SER A 347 20.37 -9.73 -2.56
CA SER A 347 19.94 -11.04 -1.98
C SER A 347 18.43 -11.20 -1.70
N ARG A 348 17.64 -11.30 -2.77
CA ARG A 348 16.29 -11.92 -2.84
C ARG A 348 15.40 -11.77 -1.59
N GLY A 349 14.72 -10.62 -1.49
CA GLY A 349 13.66 -10.39 -0.48
C GLY A 349 12.35 -11.13 -0.80
N GLU A 350 12.43 -12.47 -0.85
CA GLU A 350 11.36 -13.35 -1.27
C GLU A 350 10.26 -13.49 -0.19
N LEU A 351 9.01 -13.63 -0.65
CA LEU A 351 7.84 -13.83 0.20
C LEU A 351 7.53 -15.33 0.35
N LEU A 352 7.82 -15.87 1.53
CA LEU A 352 7.55 -17.27 1.89
C LEU A 352 6.08 -17.52 2.27
N PHE A 353 5.47 -16.56 2.97
CA PHE A 353 4.09 -16.59 3.47
C PHE A 353 3.51 -15.18 3.46
N PHE A 354 2.18 -15.04 3.33
CA PHE A 354 1.46 -13.76 3.42
C PHE A 354 0.00 -14.03 3.79
N HIS A 355 -0.53 -13.27 4.75
CA HIS A 355 -1.89 -13.49 5.24
C HIS A 355 -2.54 -12.21 5.78
N ARG A 356 -3.82 -11.99 5.46
CA ARG A 356 -4.64 -10.87 5.95
C ARG A 356 -5.68 -11.35 6.97
N VAL A 357 -5.49 -11.05 8.26
CA VAL A 357 -6.41 -11.40 9.36
C VAL A 357 -6.95 -10.14 10.06
N SER A 358 -8.12 -10.20 10.69
CA SER A 358 -8.55 -9.12 11.60
C SER A 358 -7.95 -9.33 12.98
N THR A 359 -7.44 -8.28 13.63
CA THR A 359 -6.97 -8.35 15.03
C THR A 359 -8.10 -8.81 15.97
N LYS A 360 -9.36 -8.46 15.66
CA LYS A 360 -10.55 -8.99 16.33
C LYS A 360 -10.56 -10.52 16.35
N CYS A 361 -10.23 -11.18 15.24
CA CYS A 361 -10.25 -12.64 15.13
C CYS A 361 -9.11 -13.33 15.90
N LEU A 362 -7.97 -12.65 16.10
CA LEU A 362 -6.89 -13.14 16.96
C LEU A 362 -7.30 -13.01 18.44
N MET A 363 -7.76 -11.81 18.83
CA MET A 363 -8.10 -11.47 20.21
C MET A 363 -9.35 -12.20 20.76
N GLU A 364 -10.37 -12.45 19.94
CA GLU A 364 -11.62 -13.09 20.40
C GLU A 364 -11.54 -14.62 20.52
N ALA A 365 -10.42 -15.22 20.10
CA ALA A 365 -10.24 -16.67 20.12
C ALA A 365 -8.97 -17.13 20.86
N ASP A 366 -8.21 -16.19 21.46
CA ASP A 366 -6.88 -16.41 22.05
C ASP A 366 -5.93 -17.22 21.14
N ARG A 367 -6.03 -16.97 19.82
CA ARG A 367 -5.30 -17.72 18.79
C ARG A 367 -4.08 -16.94 18.31
N ASP A 368 -2.90 -17.51 18.55
CA ASP A 368 -1.70 -17.22 17.78
C ASP A 368 -2.00 -17.43 16.28
N LEU A 369 -1.56 -16.51 15.43
CA LEU A 369 -1.38 -16.85 14.02
C LEU A 369 -0.13 -17.72 13.89
N VAL A 370 -0.32 -19.03 13.80
CA VAL A 370 0.71 -20.02 13.49
C VAL A 370 0.80 -20.22 11.98
N PHE A 371 2.01 -20.15 11.44
CA PHE A 371 2.30 -20.63 10.08
C PHE A 371 3.62 -21.40 10.02
N PRO A 372 3.68 -22.53 9.29
CA PRO A 372 4.91 -23.28 9.07
C PRO A 372 5.82 -22.55 8.08
N VAL A 373 7.11 -22.48 8.39
CA VAL A 373 8.15 -22.07 7.44
C VAL A 373 9.19 -23.18 7.35
N ALA A 374 9.50 -23.60 6.12
CA ALA A 374 10.59 -24.53 5.85
C ALA A 374 11.93 -23.77 5.83
N MET A 375 12.91 -24.23 6.60
CA MET A 375 14.22 -23.60 6.78
C MET A 375 15.35 -24.63 6.77
N THR A 376 16.54 -24.22 6.33
CA THR A 376 17.78 -24.98 6.43
C THR A 376 18.54 -24.66 7.73
N PRO A 377 19.46 -25.52 8.21
CA PRO A 377 20.23 -25.26 9.43
C PRO A 377 21.08 -23.98 9.29
N GLY A 378 21.10 -23.12 10.31
CA GLY A 378 21.81 -21.82 10.26
C GLY A 378 21.13 -20.75 9.38
N GLU A 379 20.00 -21.05 8.73
CA GLU A 379 19.27 -20.07 7.93
C GLU A 379 18.48 -19.10 8.82
N ALA A 380 18.55 -17.81 8.49
CA ALA A 380 17.67 -16.79 9.05
C ALA A 380 16.49 -16.47 8.12
N ILE A 381 15.30 -16.38 8.69
CA ILE A 381 14.14 -15.71 8.08
C ILE A 381 13.81 -14.43 8.87
N PHE A 382 13.23 -13.46 8.17
CA PHE A 382 12.74 -12.22 8.77
C PHE A 382 11.21 -12.24 8.81
N ALA A 383 10.65 -12.12 10.01
CA ALA A 383 9.23 -11.97 10.24
C ALA A 383 8.91 -10.51 10.55
N TRP A 384 7.82 -9.99 10.00
CA TRP A 384 7.27 -8.68 10.37
C TRP A 384 5.74 -8.73 10.41
N ALA A 385 5.18 -7.95 11.33
CA ALA A 385 3.75 -7.85 11.60
C ALA A 385 3.35 -6.37 11.72
N SER A 386 2.23 -5.98 11.11
CA SER A 386 1.77 -4.58 11.18
C SER A 386 0.26 -4.41 11.01
N CYS A 387 -0.24 -3.25 11.42
CA CYS A 387 -1.58 -2.80 11.11
C CYS A 387 -1.65 -2.11 9.73
N GLU A 388 -2.75 -2.25 8.98
CA GLU A 388 -2.93 -1.50 7.71
C GLU A 388 -3.20 -0.01 7.88
N GLU A 389 -3.48 0.46 9.11
CA GLU A 389 -4.04 1.81 9.34
C GLU A 389 -3.47 2.60 10.53
N VAL A 390 -2.42 2.10 11.20
CA VAL A 390 -1.86 2.72 12.42
C VAL A 390 -0.33 2.58 12.37
N VAL A 391 0.41 3.69 12.32
CA VAL A 391 1.89 3.68 12.33
C VAL A 391 2.44 3.47 13.75
N GLY A 392 3.67 2.98 13.88
CA GLY A 392 4.22 2.57 15.18
C GLY A 392 3.76 1.18 15.64
N THR A 393 2.99 0.45 14.81
CA THR A 393 2.57 -0.94 15.09
C THR A 393 3.44 -1.99 14.41
N LEU A 394 4.47 -1.58 13.66
CA LEU A 394 5.39 -2.52 13.04
C LEU A 394 6.20 -3.22 14.13
N VAL A 395 6.08 -4.54 14.22
CA VAL A 395 6.98 -5.37 15.03
C VAL A 395 7.69 -6.37 14.15
N GLU A 396 8.98 -6.56 14.42
CA GLU A 396 9.92 -7.28 13.56
C GLU A 396 10.73 -8.28 14.39
N MET A 397 11.15 -9.38 13.78
CA MET A 397 11.87 -10.45 14.45
C MET A 397 12.68 -11.23 13.42
N GLU A 398 13.98 -11.35 13.65
CA GLU A 398 14.81 -12.34 12.99
C GLU A 398 14.62 -13.70 13.67
N VAL A 399 14.49 -14.76 12.88
CA VAL A 399 14.27 -16.13 13.33
C VAL A 399 15.33 -16.99 12.66
N SER A 400 16.39 -17.31 13.40
CA SER A 400 17.50 -18.14 12.95
C SER A 400 17.23 -19.60 13.31
N ALA A 401 17.20 -20.49 12.33
CA ALA A 401 17.10 -21.92 12.58
C ALA A 401 18.39 -22.39 13.27
N PRO A 402 18.32 -23.14 14.38
CA PRO A 402 19.50 -23.51 15.13
C PRO A 402 20.48 -24.32 14.27
N GLU A 403 21.76 -23.97 14.38
CA GLU A 403 22.87 -24.87 14.09
C GLU A 403 22.77 -26.10 15.02
N VAL A 404 23.36 -27.23 14.62
CA VAL A 404 23.13 -28.55 15.27
C VAL A 404 24.06 -28.77 16.46
#